data_AF-A0A8C5TN44-F1
#
_entry.id   AF-A0A8C5TN44-F1
#
_cell.length_a   1.000
_cell.length_b   1.000
_cell.length_c   1.000
_cell.angle_alpha   90.00
_cell.angle_beta   90.00
_cell.angle_gamma   90.00
#
_symmetry.space_group_name_H-M   'P 1'
#
loop_
_entity.id
_entity.type
_entity.pdbx_description
1 polymer ?
#
loop_
_entity_poly.entity_id
_entity_poly.type
_entity_poly.pdbx_seq_one_letter_code
_entity_poly.pdbx_strand_id
1 'polypeptide(L)'
;LINRTNCLSKAGFSQKFINEVVCPPMRINYGQGVTVNGFVGALSLAWVQSGLWSVKGGNKLVCSGPHLLLQGFEVIPATVVSIVAKTRPRGPGEAVQCSLPPRCHKMANINFQSFDPPSRNSRPYHQAVTTLVHGRLKPLSLATRTPRPFTWGLDVVSPVEDSSTGGKLPLQFAVWRVFSNKVLTKEQLNLLFSSYDSVKVKPWLAYPEYSAPEKFPPIVLHEHLYYLNGLERAASAMEMSAIAARNAALLAFHRWHGHSASVDQEDLHEKLKTEL
;
A
#
# COMPACT_ATOMS: atom_id res chain seq x y z
N LEU A 1 -13.57 -7.05 8.65
CA LEU A 1 -12.69 -6.28 9.56
C LEU A 1 -13.53 -5.25 10.31
N ILE A 2 -13.44 -5.20 11.65
CA ILE A 2 -14.24 -4.30 12.51
C ILE A 2 -13.60 -2.90 12.58
N ASN A 3 -14.41 -1.86 12.86
CA ASN A 3 -13.97 -0.47 13.06
C ASN A 3 -13.05 -0.34 14.29
N ARG A 4 -11.88 0.30 14.12
CA ARG A 4 -10.83 0.38 15.14
C ARG A 4 -11.16 1.26 16.34
N THR A 5 -11.86 2.38 16.14
CA THR A 5 -12.22 3.26 17.28
C THR A 5 -13.06 2.48 18.28
N ASN A 6 -13.98 1.65 17.78
CA ASN A 6 -14.76 0.74 18.61
C ASN A 6 -13.88 -0.33 19.27
N CYS A 7 -12.85 -0.86 18.61
CA CYS A 7 -11.95 -1.86 19.20
C CYS A 7 -11.10 -1.28 20.35
N LEU A 8 -10.46 -0.12 20.15
CA LEU A 8 -9.58 0.49 21.16
C LEU A 8 -10.37 1.06 22.34
N SER A 9 -11.51 1.70 22.09
CA SER A 9 -12.38 2.16 23.16
C SER A 9 -12.95 0.99 23.97
N LYS A 10 -13.34 -0.13 23.33
CA LYS A 10 -13.75 -1.36 24.03
C LYS A 10 -12.63 -2.00 24.84
N ALA A 11 -11.37 -1.86 24.40
CA ALA A 11 -10.20 -2.31 25.13
C ALA A 11 -9.78 -1.36 26.28
N GLY A 12 -10.55 -0.29 26.55
CA GLY A 12 -10.33 0.61 27.68
C GLY A 12 -9.37 1.78 27.41
N PHE A 13 -8.91 1.98 26.18
CA PHE A 13 -8.03 3.11 25.87
C PHE A 13 -8.79 4.44 25.86
N SER A 14 -8.19 5.48 26.45
CA SER A 14 -8.78 6.82 26.49
C SER A 14 -8.81 7.47 25.09
N GLN A 15 -9.80 8.33 24.84
CA GLN A 15 -9.88 9.07 23.58
C GLN A 15 -8.65 9.96 23.37
N LYS A 16 -8.05 10.47 24.46
CA LYS A 16 -6.81 11.25 24.42
C LYS A 16 -5.65 10.40 23.88
N PHE A 17 -5.46 9.19 24.39
CA PHE A 17 -4.44 8.26 23.88
C PHE A 17 -4.67 7.92 22.40
N ILE A 18 -5.93 7.64 22.03
CA ILE A 18 -6.29 7.34 20.64
C ILE A 18 -5.95 8.51 19.71
N ASN A 19 -6.27 9.74 20.11
CA ASN A 19 -6.05 10.93 19.29
C ASN A 19 -4.58 11.37 19.24
N GLU A 20 -3.85 11.27 20.35
CA GLU A 20 -2.49 11.82 20.48
C GLU A 20 -1.39 10.79 20.17
N VAL A 21 -1.65 9.50 20.33
CA VAL A 21 -0.64 8.44 20.14
C VAL A 21 -0.96 7.56 18.94
N VAL A 22 -2.22 7.16 18.76
CA VAL A 22 -2.60 6.21 17.71
C VAL A 22 -2.89 6.89 16.37
N CYS A 23 -3.56 8.05 16.39
CA CYS A 23 -3.95 8.77 15.18
C CYS A 23 -2.76 9.30 14.35
N PRO A 24 -1.67 9.86 14.94
CA PRO A 24 -0.55 10.39 14.17
C PRO A 24 0.12 9.40 13.22
N PRO A 25 0.54 8.19 13.64
CA PRO A 25 1.18 7.23 12.72
C PRO A 25 0.22 6.75 11.63
N MET A 26 -1.08 6.66 11.92
CA MET A 26 -2.08 6.32 10.90
C MET A 26 -2.22 7.41 9.83
N ARG A 27 -2.21 8.69 10.24
CA ARG A 27 -2.22 9.81 9.30
C ARG A 27 -0.95 9.85 8.47
N ILE A 28 0.22 9.68 9.08
CA ILE A 28 1.52 9.67 8.36
C ILE A 28 1.61 8.50 7.36
N ASN A 29 1.07 7.33 7.71
CA ASN A 29 1.17 6.16 6.85
C ASN A 29 0.11 6.15 5.74
N TYR A 30 -1.17 6.40 6.07
CA TYR A 30 -2.30 6.21 5.14
C TYR A 30 -3.10 7.48 4.83
N GLY A 31 -2.72 8.65 5.35
CA GLY A 31 -3.49 9.89 5.21
C GLY A 31 -4.84 9.87 5.93
N GLN A 32 -5.10 8.86 6.77
CA GLN A 32 -6.42 8.56 7.32
C GLN A 32 -6.38 8.40 8.84
N GLY A 33 -7.50 8.71 9.49
CA GLY A 33 -7.63 8.69 10.95
C GLY A 33 -8.02 7.32 11.53
N VAL A 34 -8.41 7.31 12.80
CA VAL A 34 -8.71 6.10 13.59
C VAL A 34 -10.05 5.41 13.24
N THR A 35 -10.79 5.94 12.26
CA THR A 35 -12.07 5.40 11.78
C THR A 35 -11.91 4.26 10.77
N VAL A 36 -10.69 4.03 10.28
CA VAL A 36 -10.38 2.91 9.39
C VAL A 36 -10.46 1.56 10.11
N ASN A 37 -10.36 0.48 9.35
CA ASN A 37 -10.42 -0.86 9.91
C ASN A 37 -9.23 -1.16 10.87
N GLY A 38 -9.46 -2.06 11.83
CA GLY A 38 -8.48 -2.40 12.88
C GLY A 38 -7.10 -2.84 12.36
N PHE A 39 -7.07 -3.56 11.24
CA PHE A 39 -5.86 -4.12 10.64
C PHE A 39 -4.95 -3.04 10.03
N VAL A 40 -5.51 -2.09 9.28
CA VAL A 40 -4.77 -0.90 8.79
C VAL A 40 -4.11 -0.16 9.94
N GLY A 41 -4.82 0.03 11.05
CA GLY A 41 -4.24 0.70 12.21
C GLY A 41 -3.14 -0.13 12.89
N ALA A 42 -3.23 -1.46 12.89
CA ALA A 42 -2.18 -2.31 13.45
C ALA A 42 -0.90 -2.21 12.62
N LEU A 43 -1.02 -2.28 11.29
CA LEU A 43 0.10 -2.06 10.36
C LEU A 43 0.70 -0.67 10.49
N SER A 44 -0.13 0.36 10.68
CA SER A 44 0.34 1.73 10.90
C SER A 44 1.20 1.85 12.15
N LEU A 45 0.85 1.12 13.23
CA LEU A 45 1.64 1.09 14.46
C LEU A 45 2.91 0.25 14.32
N ALA A 46 2.86 -0.87 13.60
CA ALA A 46 4.03 -1.72 13.34
C ALA A 46 5.14 -0.94 12.62
N TRP A 47 4.77 0.01 11.75
CA TRP A 47 5.73 0.90 11.08
C TRP A 47 6.49 1.85 12.04
N VAL A 48 5.96 2.12 13.24
CA VAL A 48 6.64 2.96 14.23
C VAL A 48 7.69 2.16 15.02
N GLN A 49 7.65 0.83 14.95
CA GLN A 49 8.56 -0.03 15.68
C GLN A 49 9.97 -0.01 15.06
N SER A 50 10.99 -0.18 15.91
CA SER A 50 12.36 -0.45 15.46
C SER A 50 12.48 -1.83 14.80
N GLY A 51 13.46 -1.99 13.92
CA GLY A 51 13.76 -3.29 13.29
C GLY A 51 13.10 -3.52 11.93
N LEU A 52 12.61 -2.46 11.29
CA LEU A 52 12.19 -2.50 9.89
C LEU A 52 13.36 -2.85 8.97
N TRP A 53 13.07 -3.56 7.88
CA TRP A 53 14.06 -3.97 6.89
C TRP A 53 13.99 -3.09 5.65
N SER A 54 15.13 -2.97 4.97
CA SER A 54 15.24 -2.31 3.69
C SER A 54 16.22 -3.06 2.80
N VAL A 55 16.01 -2.99 1.49
CA VAL A 55 16.91 -3.62 0.54
C VAL A 55 18.16 -2.75 0.37
N LYS A 56 19.35 -3.34 0.51
CA LYS A 56 20.62 -2.65 0.22
C LYS A 56 20.59 -2.10 -1.21
N GLY A 57 20.87 -0.80 -1.40
CA GLY A 57 20.69 -0.09 -2.68
C GLY A 57 19.28 0.48 -2.92
N GLY A 58 18.37 0.27 -1.97
CA GLY A 58 17.02 0.86 -1.92
C GLY A 58 15.90 -0.08 -2.35
N ASN A 59 14.71 0.13 -1.75
CA ASN A 59 13.52 -0.72 -1.97
C ASN A 59 13.01 -0.73 -3.43
N LYS A 60 13.44 0.20 -4.29
CA LYS A 60 13.17 0.16 -5.73
C LYS A 60 13.66 -1.13 -6.40
N LEU A 61 14.67 -1.77 -5.80
CA LEU A 61 15.27 -3.02 -6.28
C LEU A 61 14.41 -4.25 -6.00
N VAL A 62 13.36 -4.16 -5.16
CA VAL A 62 12.44 -5.28 -4.92
C VAL A 62 11.78 -5.73 -6.23
N CYS A 63 11.34 -4.79 -7.08
CA CYS A 63 10.66 -5.09 -8.33
C CYS A 63 11.57 -5.08 -9.57
N SER A 64 12.85 -4.74 -9.42
CA SER A 64 13.80 -4.59 -10.54
C SER A 64 15.12 -5.34 -10.33
N GLY A 65 15.23 -6.08 -9.23
CA GLY A 65 16.45 -6.80 -8.88
C GLY A 65 16.69 -7.99 -9.81
N PRO A 66 17.95 -8.44 -9.92
CA PRO A 66 18.34 -9.54 -10.79
C PRO A 66 17.59 -10.84 -10.48
N HIS A 67 17.14 -11.04 -9.24
CA HIS A 67 16.34 -12.21 -8.85
C HIS A 67 15.03 -12.38 -9.64
N LEU A 68 14.43 -11.29 -10.15
CA LEU A 68 13.24 -11.36 -11.02
C LEU A 68 13.61 -11.59 -12.50
N LEU A 69 14.72 -11.00 -12.96
CA LEU A 69 15.17 -11.09 -14.35
C LEU A 69 15.82 -12.44 -14.68
N LEU A 70 16.38 -13.12 -13.68
CA LEU A 70 17.06 -14.41 -13.85
C LEU A 70 16.10 -15.59 -14.06
N GLN A 71 14.78 -15.39 -13.96
CA GLN A 71 13.79 -16.47 -14.09
C GLN A 71 13.13 -16.57 -15.47
N GLY A 72 13.72 -15.97 -16.52
CA GLY A 72 13.21 -16.11 -17.89
C GLY A 72 11.92 -15.33 -18.17
N PHE A 73 11.65 -14.27 -17.41
CA PHE A 73 10.51 -13.38 -17.65
C PHE A 73 10.86 -12.24 -18.62
N GLU A 74 10.03 -12.05 -19.63
CA GLU A 74 10.08 -10.88 -20.49
C GLU A 74 9.10 -9.82 -19.98
N VAL A 75 9.59 -8.61 -19.70
CA VAL A 75 8.75 -7.49 -19.27
C VAL A 75 8.40 -6.64 -20.49
N ILE A 76 7.12 -6.63 -20.85
CA ILE A 76 6.60 -5.81 -21.94
C ILE A 76 5.99 -4.52 -21.35
N PRO A 77 6.64 -3.35 -21.49
CA PRO A 77 6.07 -2.09 -21.01
C PRO A 77 4.91 -1.66 -21.92
N ALA A 78 3.67 -1.89 -21.47
CA ALA A 78 2.46 -1.52 -22.20
C ALA A 78 1.35 -1.01 -21.27
N THR A 79 0.45 -0.19 -21.82
CA THR A 79 -0.78 0.20 -21.12
C THR A 79 -1.90 -0.74 -21.51
N VAL A 80 -2.46 -1.47 -20.54
CA VAL A 80 -3.62 -2.32 -20.76
C VAL A 80 -4.88 -1.44 -20.74
N VAL A 81 -5.62 -1.39 -21.84
CA VAL A 81 -6.88 -0.62 -21.96
C VAL A 81 -8.12 -1.53 -21.91
N SER A 82 -7.97 -2.79 -22.30
CA SER A 82 -9.05 -3.78 -22.29
C SER A 82 -8.52 -5.19 -22.13
N ILE A 83 -9.31 -6.03 -21.48
CA ILE A 83 -9.08 -7.47 -21.37
C ILE A 83 -10.29 -8.14 -22.01
N VAL A 84 -10.03 -9.07 -22.93
CA VAL A 84 -11.06 -9.83 -23.65
C VAL A 84 -10.76 -11.31 -23.45
N ALA A 85 -11.73 -12.06 -22.93
CA ALA A 85 -11.64 -13.51 -22.88
C ALA A 85 -11.69 -14.06 -24.31
N LYS A 86 -10.60 -14.71 -24.75
CA LYS A 86 -10.59 -15.48 -26.01
C LYS A 86 -10.81 -16.94 -25.68
N THR A 87 -11.95 -17.49 -26.08
CA THR A 87 -12.19 -18.94 -26.08
C THR A 87 -11.36 -19.57 -27.21
N ARG A 88 -10.11 -19.90 -26.94
CA ARG A 88 -9.35 -20.80 -27.83
C ARG A 88 -9.84 -22.24 -27.58
N PRO A 89 -10.02 -23.07 -28.63
CA PRO A 89 -10.18 -24.51 -28.44
C PRO A 89 -8.97 -25.03 -27.66
N ARG A 90 -9.23 -25.79 -26.59
CA ARG A 90 -8.27 -26.22 -25.55
C ARG A 90 -6.89 -26.58 -26.12
N GLY A 91 -5.92 -25.70 -25.88
CA GLY A 91 -4.53 -26.08 -25.65
C GLY A 91 -4.27 -25.97 -24.15
N PRO A 92 -3.55 -26.90 -23.51
CA PRO A 92 -3.16 -26.73 -22.12
C PRO A 92 -2.21 -25.53 -22.04
N GLY A 93 -2.57 -24.50 -21.27
CA GLY A 93 -1.55 -23.92 -20.40
C GLY A 93 -1.20 -22.44 -20.41
N GLU A 94 -2.14 -21.51 -20.61
CA GLU A 94 -1.86 -20.08 -20.38
C GLU A 94 -2.68 -19.56 -19.20
N ALA A 95 -1.98 -19.08 -18.15
CA ALA A 95 -2.61 -18.36 -17.04
C ALA A 95 -2.24 -16.88 -17.04
N VAL A 96 -3.22 -16.00 -16.81
CA VAL A 96 -3.06 -14.55 -16.89
C VAL A 96 -3.28 -13.93 -15.51
N GLN A 97 -2.21 -13.49 -14.86
CA GLN A 97 -2.31 -12.77 -13.59
C GLN A 97 -2.47 -11.26 -13.86
N CYS A 98 -3.46 -10.62 -13.20
CA CYS A 98 -3.69 -9.18 -13.34
C CYS A 98 -3.51 -8.47 -11.99
N SER A 99 -2.37 -7.80 -11.85
CA SER A 99 -2.10 -6.84 -10.76
C SER A 99 -2.59 -5.46 -11.16
N LEU A 100 -3.89 -5.32 -11.35
CA LEU A 100 -4.50 -4.05 -11.76
C LEU A 100 -5.16 -3.38 -10.56
N PRO A 101 -5.06 -2.06 -10.42
CA PRO A 101 -5.93 -1.37 -9.49
C PRO A 101 -7.40 -1.61 -9.93
N PRO A 102 -8.34 -1.68 -8.98
CA PRO A 102 -9.75 -1.75 -9.30
C PRO A 102 -10.12 -0.58 -10.22
N ARG A 103 -11.22 -0.69 -10.99
CA ARG A 103 -11.80 0.41 -11.79
C ARG A 103 -11.88 1.68 -10.93
N CYS A 104 -10.83 2.49 -10.96
CA CYS A 104 -10.75 3.76 -10.30
C CYS A 104 -10.69 4.75 -11.44
N HIS A 105 -11.74 5.55 -11.60
CA HIS A 105 -11.91 6.50 -12.72
C HIS A 105 -10.69 7.42 -12.95
N LYS A 106 -9.78 7.52 -11.97
CA LYS A 106 -8.57 8.35 -12.02
C LYS A 106 -7.25 7.58 -12.24
N MET A 107 -7.21 6.25 -12.19
CA MET A 107 -5.96 5.47 -12.30
C MET A 107 -5.88 4.58 -13.53
N ALA A 108 -6.93 3.81 -13.84
CA ALA A 108 -6.98 2.97 -15.03
C ALA A 108 -8.42 2.56 -15.31
N ASN A 109 -8.94 2.89 -16.49
CA ASN A 109 -10.27 2.47 -16.94
C ASN A 109 -10.13 1.24 -17.85
N ILE A 110 -9.82 0.09 -17.26
CA ILE A 110 -9.64 -1.14 -18.01
C ILE A 110 -11.02 -1.75 -18.29
N ASN A 111 -11.30 -1.95 -19.58
CA ASN A 111 -12.55 -2.53 -20.01
C ASN A 111 -12.46 -4.07 -20.03
N PHE A 112 -13.20 -4.74 -19.16
CA PHE A 112 -13.35 -6.19 -19.16
C PHE A 112 -14.53 -6.55 -20.06
N GLN A 113 -14.25 -7.10 -21.24
CA GLN A 113 -15.28 -7.49 -22.21
C GLN A 113 -15.53 -8.99 -22.12
N SER A 114 -16.81 -9.39 -22.16
CA SER A 114 -17.24 -10.80 -22.13
C SER A 114 -16.95 -11.55 -20.82
N PHE A 115 -16.92 -10.84 -19.68
CA PHE A 115 -16.85 -11.43 -18.35
C PHE A 115 -18.23 -11.38 -17.68
N ASP A 116 -18.70 -12.51 -17.14
CA ASP A 116 -19.97 -12.60 -16.41
C ASP A 116 -19.72 -13.11 -14.97
N PRO A 117 -20.03 -12.32 -13.92
CA PRO A 117 -20.52 -10.94 -13.95
C PRO A 117 -19.38 -9.93 -14.23
N PRO A 118 -19.70 -8.73 -14.78
CA PRO A 118 -18.71 -7.67 -14.94
C PRO A 118 -18.16 -7.26 -13.56
N SER A 119 -16.83 -7.21 -13.43
CA SER A 119 -16.15 -6.91 -12.17
C SER A 119 -16.48 -5.49 -11.65
N ARG A 120 -17.49 -5.39 -10.78
CA ARG A 120 -17.93 -4.14 -10.13
C ARG A 120 -17.15 -3.88 -8.85
N ASN A 121 -15.85 -3.64 -8.99
CA ASN A 121 -15.01 -3.27 -7.85
C ASN A 121 -14.41 -1.91 -8.14
N SER A 122 -15.17 -0.84 -7.88
CA SER A 122 -14.66 0.53 -7.86
C SER A 122 -14.49 0.95 -6.40
N ARG A 123 -13.36 1.58 -6.09
CA ARG A 123 -13.10 2.15 -4.78
C ARG A 123 -12.53 3.55 -4.94
N PRO A 124 -12.98 4.53 -4.13
CA PRO A 124 -12.33 5.83 -4.08
C PRO A 124 -10.92 5.67 -3.53
N TYR A 125 -9.96 6.24 -4.26
CA TYR A 125 -8.62 6.53 -3.76
C TYR A 125 -8.56 8.01 -3.46
N HIS A 126 -7.94 8.35 -2.34
CA HIS A 126 -7.66 9.74 -2.04
C HIS A 126 -6.27 10.10 -2.59
N GLN A 127 -6.12 11.38 -2.96
CA GLN A 127 -4.86 11.89 -3.46
C GLN A 127 -3.92 12.15 -2.29
N ALA A 128 -2.74 11.53 -2.37
CA ALA A 128 -1.59 11.93 -1.58
C ALA A 128 -0.63 12.71 -2.49
N VAL A 129 0.00 13.74 -1.95
CA VAL A 129 1.09 14.46 -2.61
C VAL A 129 2.28 14.41 -1.68
N THR A 130 3.31 13.71 -2.13
CA THR A 130 4.60 13.63 -1.45
C THR A 130 5.50 14.72 -2.03
N THR A 131 5.89 15.68 -1.19
CA THR A 131 6.81 16.76 -1.55
C THR A 131 8.14 16.54 -0.84
N LEU A 132 9.19 16.22 -1.59
CA LEU A 132 10.55 16.12 -1.09
C LEU A 132 11.21 17.50 -1.19
N VAL A 133 11.74 18.00 -0.07
CA VAL A 133 12.35 19.32 0.03
C VAL A 133 13.75 19.17 0.59
N HIS A 134 14.77 19.50 -0.20
CA HIS A 134 16.13 19.67 0.31
C HIS A 134 16.24 21.08 0.89
N GLY A 135 16.33 21.21 2.22
CA GLY A 135 16.32 22.53 2.83
C GLY A 135 16.33 22.55 4.35
N ARG A 136 16.30 23.77 4.90
CA ARG A 136 16.31 24.05 6.33
C ARG A 136 14.91 24.27 6.85
N LEU A 137 14.48 23.36 7.71
CA LEU A 137 13.17 23.44 8.36
C LEU A 137 13.15 24.56 9.43
N LYS A 138 12.04 25.30 9.53
CA LYS A 138 11.84 26.28 10.61
C LYS A 138 11.69 25.56 11.95
N PRO A 139 12.39 25.96 13.03
CA PRO A 139 12.25 25.30 14.35
C PRO A 139 10.81 25.24 14.85
N LEU A 140 10.04 26.31 14.60
CA LEU A 140 8.64 26.42 15.01
C LEU A 140 7.70 25.47 14.23
N SER A 141 8.12 24.93 13.08
CA SER A 141 7.28 24.02 12.29
C SER A 141 7.07 22.66 12.94
N LEU A 142 8.00 22.22 13.79
CA LEU A 142 7.90 20.97 14.57
C LEU A 142 7.20 21.17 15.92
N ALA A 143 7.28 22.39 16.48
CA ALA A 143 6.85 22.69 17.85
C ALA A 143 5.39 23.20 17.96
N THR A 144 4.75 23.55 16.85
CA THR A 144 3.40 24.13 16.90
C THR A 144 2.32 23.07 17.10
N ARG A 145 1.59 23.17 18.22
CA ARG A 145 0.29 22.50 18.45
C ARG A 145 -0.82 22.99 17.52
N THR A 146 -0.58 23.99 16.68
CA THR A 146 -1.57 24.49 15.72
C THR A 146 -1.68 23.51 14.55
N PRO A 147 -2.88 22.95 14.30
CA PRO A 147 -3.11 22.11 13.14
C PRO A 147 -2.81 22.91 11.87
N ARG A 148 -1.87 22.43 11.05
CA ARG A 148 -1.68 22.99 9.70
C ARG A 148 -2.60 22.22 8.76
N PRO A 149 -3.72 22.80 8.29
CA PRO A 149 -4.72 22.02 7.55
C PRO A 149 -4.22 21.52 6.19
N PHE A 150 -3.10 22.05 5.69
CA PHE A 150 -2.55 21.73 4.37
C PHE A 150 -1.56 20.56 4.36
N THR A 151 -1.07 20.11 5.53
CA THR A 151 -0.14 18.97 5.65
C THR A 151 -0.60 18.03 6.75
N TRP A 152 -0.40 16.74 6.55
CA TRP A 152 -0.74 15.70 7.52
C TRP A 152 0.46 14.85 7.95
N GLY A 153 1.65 15.12 7.41
CA GLY A 153 2.88 14.42 7.75
C GLY A 153 4.11 15.20 7.32
N LEU A 154 5.15 15.14 8.16
CA LEU A 154 6.47 15.70 7.89
C LEU A 154 7.51 14.79 8.54
N ASP A 155 8.46 14.29 7.75
CA ASP A 155 9.54 13.44 8.24
C ASP A 155 10.85 13.70 7.47
N VAL A 156 11.96 13.25 8.05
CA VAL A 156 13.27 13.33 7.41
C VAL A 156 13.55 12.04 6.64
N VAL A 157 14.07 12.18 5.41
CA VAL A 157 14.46 11.07 4.56
C VAL A 157 15.97 10.86 4.67
N SER A 158 16.36 9.65 5.02
CA SER A 158 17.76 9.22 5.03
C SER A 158 18.03 8.20 3.92
N PRO A 159 19.24 8.17 3.35
CA PRO A 159 19.67 7.09 2.46
C PRO A 159 19.55 5.73 3.15
N VAL A 160 19.24 4.71 2.37
CA VAL A 160 19.09 3.33 2.86
C VAL A 160 20.43 2.72 3.31
N GLU A 161 21.56 3.26 2.83
CA GLU A 161 22.90 2.71 3.06
C GLU A 161 23.62 3.27 4.31
N ASP A 162 23.08 4.32 4.95
CA ASP A 162 23.73 5.04 6.07
C ASP A 162 23.56 4.35 7.44
N SER A 163 23.44 3.02 7.49
CA SER A 163 23.42 2.29 8.78
C SER A 163 24.81 1.99 9.35
N SER A 164 25.88 2.19 8.58
CA SER A 164 27.26 1.85 8.95
C SER A 164 28.09 3.01 9.50
N THR A 165 27.65 4.26 9.34
CA THR A 165 28.28 5.41 9.98
C THR A 165 27.23 6.12 10.82
N GLY A 166 27.41 6.15 12.15
CA GLY A 166 26.52 6.84 13.10
C GLY A 166 26.49 8.37 12.96
N GLY A 167 26.75 8.91 11.77
CA GLY A 167 26.65 10.31 11.45
C GLY A 167 25.20 10.68 11.20
N LYS A 168 24.52 11.24 12.20
CA LYS A 168 23.33 12.06 11.93
C LYS A 168 23.75 13.15 10.95
N LEU A 169 23.28 13.08 9.70
CA LEU A 169 23.43 14.18 8.76
C LEU A 169 22.99 15.46 9.47
N PRO A 170 23.76 16.55 9.41
CA PRO A 170 23.37 17.80 10.07
C PRO A 170 21.97 18.17 9.58
N LEU A 171 21.01 18.33 10.51
CA LEU A 171 19.61 18.71 10.22
C LEU A 171 19.50 19.98 9.35
N GLN A 172 20.60 20.73 9.21
CA GLN A 172 20.73 21.92 8.39
C GLN A 172 20.62 21.65 6.88
N PHE A 173 20.91 20.42 6.40
CA PHE A 173 20.85 20.03 4.98
C PHE A 173 20.22 18.65 4.78
N ALA A 174 19.05 18.46 5.39
CA ALA A 174 18.31 17.22 5.26
C ALA A 174 17.32 17.27 4.07
N VAL A 175 16.99 16.10 3.54
CA VAL A 175 15.84 15.95 2.64
C VAL A 175 14.61 15.68 3.50
N TRP A 176 13.65 16.58 3.46
CA TRP A 176 12.38 16.47 4.17
C TRP A 176 11.31 15.94 3.24
N ARG A 177 10.44 15.08 3.76
CA ARG A 177 9.26 14.60 3.07
C ARG A 177 8.03 15.20 3.73
N VAL A 178 7.23 15.91 2.94
CA VAL A 178 5.98 16.53 3.37
C VAL A 178 4.82 15.86 2.65
N PHE A 179 3.82 15.44 3.42
CA PHE A 179 2.62 14.82 2.91
C PHE A 179 1.42 15.76 2.97
N SER A 180 0.68 15.85 1.87
CA SER A 180 -0.44 16.78 1.69
C SER A 180 -1.46 16.23 0.71
N ASN A 181 -2.67 16.80 0.68
CA ASN A 181 -3.72 16.37 -0.27
C ASN A 181 -3.58 17.06 -1.65
N LYS A 182 -2.89 18.20 -1.69
CA LYS A 182 -2.66 19.02 -2.89
C LYS A 182 -1.20 19.46 -2.92
N VAL A 183 -0.70 19.81 -4.11
CA VAL A 183 0.63 20.39 -4.25
C VAL A 183 0.74 21.63 -3.36
N LEU A 184 1.81 21.70 -2.57
CA LEU A 184 2.06 22.82 -1.67
C LEU A 184 2.38 24.08 -2.46
N THR A 185 1.71 25.17 -2.10
CA THR A 185 2.01 26.51 -2.62
C THR A 185 3.34 27.02 -2.08
N LYS A 186 3.93 28.03 -2.73
CA LYS A 186 5.17 28.66 -2.27
C LYS A 186 5.00 29.24 -0.86
N GLU A 187 3.84 29.82 -0.58
CA GLU A 187 3.48 30.38 0.73
C GLU A 187 3.46 29.27 1.79
N GLN A 188 2.83 28.12 1.49
CA GLN A 188 2.81 26.97 2.40
C GLN A 188 4.21 26.37 2.63
N LEU A 189 5.06 26.31 1.61
CA LEU A 189 6.46 25.89 1.76
C LEU A 189 7.25 26.88 2.63
N ASN A 190 7.07 28.18 2.40
CA ASN A 190 7.71 29.24 3.18
C ASN A 190 7.23 29.26 4.64
N LEU A 191 6.06 28.70 4.95
CA LEU A 191 5.61 28.49 6.33
C LEU A 191 6.33 27.33 7.04
N LEU A 192 6.90 26.39 6.30
CA LEU A 192 7.60 25.20 6.82
C LEU A 192 9.12 25.37 6.82
N PHE A 193 9.67 25.94 5.75
CA PHE A 193 11.11 26.02 5.51
C PHE A 193 11.61 27.46 5.58
N SER A 194 12.78 27.66 6.18
CA SER A 194 13.49 28.95 6.16
C SER A 194 14.17 29.17 4.81
N SER A 195 14.70 28.09 4.24
CA SER A 195 15.33 28.06 2.92
C SER A 195 15.24 26.63 2.36
N TYR A 196 15.24 26.49 1.04
CA TYR A 196 15.31 25.21 0.35
C TYR A 196 16.01 25.37 -0.99
N ASP A 197 16.78 24.36 -1.38
CA ASP A 197 17.56 24.36 -2.63
C ASP A 197 16.80 23.65 -3.75
N SER A 198 16.05 22.61 -3.41
CA SER A 198 15.27 21.84 -4.39
C SER A 198 13.99 21.30 -3.80
N VAL A 199 12.98 21.19 -4.67
CA VAL A 199 11.67 20.63 -4.36
C VAL A 199 11.29 19.63 -5.44
N LYS A 200 10.97 18.41 -5.04
CA LYS A 200 10.46 17.36 -5.93
C LYS A 200 9.08 16.92 -5.47
N VAL A 201 8.10 17.08 -6.33
CA VAL A 201 6.69 16.77 -6.03
C VAL A 201 6.30 15.49 -6.75
N LYS A 202 5.65 14.57 -6.02
CA LYS A 202 5.03 13.38 -6.59
C LYS A 202 3.57 13.29 -6.13
N PRO A 203 2.60 13.64 -7.00
CA PRO A 203 1.21 13.28 -6.77
C PRO A 203 1.02 11.79 -7.08
N TRP A 204 0.26 11.10 -6.24
CA TRP A 204 -0.09 9.71 -6.44
C TRP A 204 -1.38 9.35 -5.68
N LEU A 205 -2.13 8.42 -6.24
CA LEU A 205 -3.26 7.78 -5.59
C LEU A 205 -2.71 6.55 -4.84
N ALA A 206 -2.03 6.83 -3.72
CA ALA A 206 -1.27 5.83 -2.98
C ALA A 206 -2.16 4.82 -2.25
N TYR A 207 -3.29 5.30 -1.70
CA TYR A 207 -4.11 4.51 -0.80
C TYR A 207 -5.60 4.64 -1.12
N PRO A 208 -6.35 3.52 -1.00
CA PRO A 208 -7.80 3.59 -1.02
C PRO A 208 -8.35 4.24 0.26
N GLU A 209 -9.58 4.75 0.18
CA GLU A 209 -10.31 5.20 1.36
C GLU A 209 -10.90 4.01 2.13
N TYR A 210 -10.41 3.78 3.35
CA TYR A 210 -10.84 2.71 4.24
C TYR A 210 -12.14 3.06 4.97
N SER A 211 -13.10 2.13 4.90
CA SER A 211 -14.39 2.27 5.56
C SER A 211 -14.82 0.91 6.07
N ALA A 212 -14.76 0.75 7.40
CA ALA A 212 -15.15 -0.49 8.03
C ALA A 212 -16.70 -0.63 8.09
N PRO A 213 -17.27 -1.82 7.86
CA PRO A 213 -16.59 -3.07 7.55
C PRO A 213 -16.17 -3.19 6.08
N GLU A 214 -14.93 -3.63 5.87
CA GLU A 214 -14.37 -3.87 4.53
C GLU A 214 -15.02 -5.10 3.89
N LYS A 215 -15.52 -4.95 2.67
CA LYS A 215 -15.95 -6.06 1.81
C LYS A 215 -14.84 -6.38 0.83
N PHE A 216 -14.38 -7.63 0.79
CA PHE A 216 -13.32 -8.05 -0.13
C PHE A 216 -13.89 -8.44 -1.48
N PRO A 217 -13.22 -8.07 -2.59
CA PRO A 217 -13.58 -8.55 -3.90
C PRO A 217 -13.07 -9.99 -4.08
N PRO A 218 -13.64 -10.76 -5.02
CA PRO A 218 -13.13 -12.09 -5.32
C PRO A 218 -11.69 -12.00 -5.84
N ILE A 219 -10.86 -12.96 -5.40
CA ILE A 219 -9.48 -13.12 -5.89
C ILE A 219 -9.49 -13.69 -7.31
N VAL A 220 -10.42 -14.58 -7.63
CA VAL A 220 -10.58 -15.17 -8.97
C VAL A 220 -11.64 -14.37 -9.72
N LEU A 221 -11.25 -13.70 -10.80
CA LEU A 221 -12.19 -12.96 -11.66
C LEU A 221 -12.73 -13.83 -12.79
N HIS A 222 -11.93 -14.79 -13.27
CA HIS A 222 -12.28 -15.75 -14.32
C HIS A 222 -11.34 -16.95 -14.21
N GLU A 223 -11.61 -18.02 -14.97
CA GLU A 223 -10.65 -19.10 -15.18
C GLU A 223 -9.29 -18.52 -15.62
N HIS A 224 -8.25 -18.84 -14.85
CA HIS A 224 -6.89 -18.34 -14.96
C HIS A 224 -6.69 -16.82 -14.88
N LEU A 225 -7.67 -16.06 -14.39
CA LEU A 225 -7.55 -14.61 -14.16
C LEU A 225 -7.71 -14.26 -12.68
N TYR A 226 -6.63 -13.72 -12.10
CA TYR A 226 -6.55 -13.41 -10.67
C TYR A 226 -6.40 -11.90 -10.42
N TYR A 227 -7.07 -11.42 -9.37
CA TYR A 227 -7.08 -10.03 -8.93
C TYR A 227 -6.40 -9.88 -7.57
N LEU A 228 -5.12 -9.48 -7.60
CA LEU A 228 -4.28 -9.42 -6.40
C LEU A 228 -4.62 -8.22 -5.51
N ASN A 229 -4.94 -7.08 -6.12
CA ASN A 229 -5.23 -5.83 -5.42
C ASN A 229 -6.53 -5.91 -4.61
N GLY A 230 -7.24 -7.04 -4.63
CA GLY A 230 -8.34 -7.30 -3.71
C GLY A 230 -7.92 -7.26 -2.25
N LEU A 231 -6.68 -7.68 -1.96
CA LEU A 231 -6.15 -7.70 -0.60
C LEU A 231 -5.75 -6.30 -0.11
N GLU A 232 -5.59 -5.31 -0.99
CA GLU A 232 -5.39 -3.90 -0.58
C GLU A 232 -6.57 -3.35 0.24
N ARG A 233 -7.75 -4.01 0.20
CA ARG A 233 -8.87 -3.65 1.07
C ARG A 233 -8.63 -3.96 2.54
N ALA A 234 -7.78 -4.95 2.84
CA ALA A 234 -7.35 -5.22 4.21
C ALA A 234 -6.39 -4.12 4.65
N ALA A 235 -5.35 -3.90 3.84
CA ALA A 235 -4.40 -2.81 3.94
C ALA A 235 -3.53 -2.77 2.68
N SER A 236 -3.11 -1.58 2.27
CA SER A 236 -2.20 -1.38 1.14
C SER A 236 -0.76 -1.32 1.65
N ALA A 237 -0.01 -2.37 1.40
CA ALA A 237 1.41 -2.49 1.70
C ALA A 237 2.08 -3.47 0.71
N MET A 238 3.40 -3.39 0.57
CA MET A 238 4.16 -4.28 -0.32
C MET A 238 4.04 -5.74 0.14
N GLU A 239 4.03 -5.97 1.45
CA GLU A 239 3.88 -7.27 2.09
C GLU A 239 2.53 -7.90 1.74
N MET A 240 1.46 -7.11 1.74
CA MET A 240 0.12 -7.56 1.34
C MET A 240 0.09 -7.95 -0.14
N SER A 241 0.81 -7.21 -0.99
CA SER A 241 0.96 -7.55 -2.41
C SER A 241 1.73 -8.86 -2.60
N ALA A 242 2.80 -9.09 -1.82
CA ALA A 242 3.57 -10.33 -1.85
C ALA A 242 2.76 -11.54 -1.38
N ILE A 243 1.97 -11.39 -0.31
CA ILE A 243 1.05 -12.43 0.19
C ILE A 243 0.01 -12.77 -0.88
N ALA A 244 -0.64 -11.74 -1.46
CA ALA A 244 -1.62 -11.95 -2.52
C ALA A 244 -1.01 -12.66 -3.74
N ALA A 245 0.19 -12.24 -4.17
CA ALA A 245 0.89 -12.85 -5.29
C ALA A 245 1.26 -14.32 -5.03
N ARG A 246 1.78 -14.64 -3.84
CA ARG A 246 2.10 -16.02 -3.45
C ARG A 246 0.86 -16.91 -3.46
N ASN A 247 -0.23 -16.43 -2.88
CA ASN A 247 -1.48 -17.20 -2.82
C ASN A 247 -2.07 -17.43 -4.22
N ALA A 248 -2.00 -16.42 -5.10
CA ALA A 248 -2.44 -16.58 -6.49
C ALA A 248 -1.56 -17.56 -7.28
N ALA A 249 -0.24 -17.54 -7.07
CA ALA A 249 0.68 -18.48 -7.71
C ALA A 249 0.40 -19.93 -7.27
N LEU A 250 0.19 -20.16 -5.97
CA LEU A 250 -0.19 -21.48 -5.45
C LEU A 250 -1.55 -21.93 -6.01
N LEU A 251 -2.54 -21.04 -6.05
CA LEU A 251 -3.85 -21.33 -6.62
C LEU A 251 -3.77 -21.69 -8.11
N ALA A 252 -2.96 -20.96 -8.89
CA ALA A 252 -2.71 -21.27 -10.29
C ALA A 252 -2.02 -22.63 -10.45
N PHE A 253 -1.01 -22.92 -9.64
CA PHE A 253 -0.29 -24.20 -9.64
C PHE A 253 -1.21 -25.39 -9.32
N HIS A 254 -2.02 -25.30 -8.26
CA HIS A 254 -2.93 -26.39 -7.91
C HIS A 254 -3.98 -26.64 -8.99
N ARG A 255 -4.52 -25.58 -9.60
CA ARG A 255 -5.46 -25.72 -10.73
C ARG A 255 -4.81 -26.34 -11.95
N TRP A 256 -3.57 -25.94 -12.25
CA TRP A 256 -2.80 -26.49 -13.37
C TRP A 256 -2.60 -28.00 -13.25
N HIS A 257 -2.28 -28.49 -12.06
CA HIS A 257 -2.00 -29.90 -11.81
C HIS A 257 -3.24 -30.70 -11.40
N GLY A 258 -4.45 -30.12 -11.46
CA GLY A 258 -5.68 -30.81 -11.06
C GLY A 258 -5.82 -31.06 -9.56
N HIS A 259 -4.98 -30.46 -8.72
CA HIS A 259 -4.99 -30.58 -7.25
C HIS A 259 -6.00 -29.62 -6.60
N SER A 260 -7.22 -29.51 -7.13
CA SER A 260 -8.22 -28.57 -6.63
C SER A 260 -8.66 -28.87 -5.18
N ALA A 261 -8.54 -30.12 -4.73
CA ALA A 261 -8.82 -30.52 -3.34
C ALA A 261 -7.82 -29.95 -2.31
N SER A 262 -6.69 -29.40 -2.76
CA SER A 262 -5.72 -28.71 -1.90
C SER A 262 -6.05 -27.22 -1.70
N VAL A 263 -7.06 -26.70 -2.40
CA VAL A 263 -7.50 -25.30 -2.35
C VAL A 263 -8.71 -25.18 -1.43
N ASP A 264 -8.74 -24.14 -0.58
CA ASP A 264 -9.86 -23.80 0.31
C ASP A 264 -10.37 -24.99 1.16
N GLN A 265 -9.44 -25.70 1.81
CA GLN A 265 -9.77 -26.82 2.68
C GLN A 265 -10.57 -26.35 3.91
N GLU A 266 -11.89 -26.57 3.89
CA GLU A 266 -12.83 -26.14 4.94
C GLU A 266 -12.47 -26.68 6.33
N ASP A 267 -11.93 -27.91 6.40
CA ASP A 267 -11.55 -28.56 7.65
C ASP A 267 -10.09 -28.34 8.07
N LEU A 268 -9.31 -27.54 7.33
CA LEU A 268 -7.87 -27.40 7.58
C LEU A 268 -7.57 -26.95 9.02
N HIS A 269 -8.40 -26.07 9.55
CA HIS A 269 -8.19 -25.54 10.90
C HIS A 269 -8.41 -26.61 11.99
N GLU A 270 -9.35 -27.53 11.78
CA GLU A 270 -9.59 -28.65 12.68
C GLU A 270 -8.50 -29.72 12.54
N LYS A 271 -8.03 -30.00 11.31
CA LYS A 271 -6.91 -30.92 11.06
C LYS A 271 -5.60 -30.47 11.71
N LEU A 272 -5.29 -29.18 11.63
CA LEU A 272 -4.09 -28.61 12.25
C LEU A 272 -4.13 -28.62 13.78
N LYS A 273 -5.32 -28.59 14.40
CA LYS A 273 -5.45 -28.71 15.87
C LYS A 273 -5.22 -30.13 16.36
N THR A 274 -5.51 -31.13 15.54
CA THR A 274 -5.32 -32.55 15.90
C THR A 274 -3.88 -33.07 15.68
N GLU A 275 -3.03 -32.30 15.00
CA GLU A 275 -1.63 -32.65 14.71
C GLU A 275 -0.59 -31.95 15.61
N LEU A 276 -1.04 -31.13 16.58
CA LEU A 276 -0.22 -30.47 17.61
C LEU A 276 -0.52 -31.04 19.00
#